data_AF-A0A2D4MN13-F1
#
_entry.id   AF-A0A2D4MN13-F1
#
_cell.length_a   1.000
_cell.length_b   1.000
_cell.length_c   1.000
_cell.angle_alpha   90.00
_cell.angle_beta   90.00
_cell.angle_gamma   90.00
#
_symmetry.space_group_name_H-M   'P 1'
#
loop_
_entity.id
_entity.type
_entity.pdbx_description
1 polymer ?
#
loop_
_entity_poly.entity_id
_entity_poly.type
_entity_poly.pdbx_seq_one_letter_code
_entity_poly.pdbx_strand_id
1 'polypeptide(L)'
;MYHFARYVIMHHIKVDSLGAGIPYPEAVNSRSPDLNMAVAKCQVTLNRFSQCLQKEDLMIQELQKKALLFTKQIRDLRYGNMDLDKRLQKMKEKVDSGQSNTTERIEKVRYLWATVMETLTFLQKEREVVDSVVKGHVDLYTLDGTSVSVSIPQPLLQKVEKEMYKFPVGNVYEEGKLNMLTIIQLLTKALELLLHERRQVDKKGFKIDLQDLEGNNRFQNETLLGLKSLRQKLKCDD
;
A
#
# COMPACT_ATOMS: atom_id res chain seq x y z
N MET A 1 -43.62 -16.48 -43.03
CA MET A 1 -44.49 -15.51 -42.33
C MET A 1 -45.75 -15.16 -43.14
N TYR A 2 -45.65 -14.62 -44.37
CA TYR A 2 -46.80 -14.19 -45.17
C TYR A 2 -47.85 -15.29 -45.43
N HIS A 3 -47.41 -16.52 -45.76
CA HIS A 3 -48.32 -17.65 -46.01
C HIS A 3 -49.11 -18.08 -44.77
N PHE A 4 -48.49 -18.00 -43.59
CA PHE A 4 -49.13 -18.33 -42.32
C PHE A 4 -50.15 -17.25 -41.93
N ALA A 5 -49.77 -15.97 -42.03
CA ALA A 5 -50.69 -14.86 -41.79
C ALA A 5 -51.91 -14.91 -42.74
N ARG A 6 -51.69 -15.21 -44.02
CA ARG A 6 -52.76 -15.39 -45.02
C ARG A 6 -53.67 -16.56 -44.68
N TYR A 7 -53.11 -17.69 -44.23
CA TYR A 7 -53.88 -18.84 -43.81
C TYR A 7 -54.75 -18.54 -42.58
N VAL A 8 -54.17 -17.90 -41.56
CA VAL A 8 -54.89 -17.52 -40.33
C VAL A 8 -56.02 -16.53 -40.62
N ILE A 9 -55.77 -15.50 -41.43
CA ILE A 9 -56.81 -14.53 -41.82
C ILE A 9 -57.93 -15.21 -42.60
N MET A 10 -57.60 -16.08 -43.56
CA MET A 10 -58.60 -16.79 -44.36
C MET A 10 -59.39 -17.81 -43.53
N HIS A 11 -58.77 -18.40 -42.50
CA HIS A 11 -59.44 -19.28 -41.55
C HIS A 11 -60.40 -18.52 -40.63
N HIS A 12 -59.99 -17.36 -40.09
CA HIS A 12 -60.88 -16.53 -39.26
C HIS A 12 -62.09 -16.03 -40.05
N ILE A 13 -61.89 -15.55 -41.28
CA ILE A 13 -62.99 -15.14 -42.17
C ILE A 13 -63.96 -16.31 -42.44
N LYS A 14 -63.45 -17.55 -42.53
CA LYS A 14 -64.26 -18.75 -42.78
C LYS A 14 -65.04 -19.22 -41.54
N VAL A 15 -64.50 -19.05 -40.33
CA VAL A 15 -65.16 -19.42 -39.08
C VAL A 15 -66.24 -18.41 -38.70
N ASP A 16 -65.96 -17.12 -38.86
CA ASP A 16 -66.90 -16.05 -38.51
C ASP A 16 -68.10 -15.98 -39.49
N SER A 17 -67.93 -16.46 -40.73
CA SER A 17 -69.01 -16.49 -41.73
C SER A 17 -70.00 -17.65 -41.59
N LEU A 18 -69.65 -18.72 -40.84
CA LEU A 18 -70.56 -19.83 -40.59
C LEU A 18 -71.68 -19.48 -39.60
N GLY A 19 -71.47 -18.48 -38.73
CA GLY A 19 -72.45 -18.03 -37.72
C GLY A 19 -73.38 -16.91 -38.19
N ALA A 20 -73.03 -16.18 -39.26
CA ALA A 20 -73.76 -14.99 -39.71
C ALA A 20 -74.57 -15.17 -41.01
N GLY A 21 -74.65 -16.40 -41.55
CA GLY A 21 -75.61 -16.74 -42.60
C GLY A 21 -75.44 -16.01 -43.94
N ILE A 22 -74.23 -15.53 -44.27
CA ILE A 22 -73.95 -14.91 -45.58
C ILE A 22 -72.66 -15.51 -46.16
N PRO A 23 -72.74 -16.28 -47.27
CA PRO A 23 -71.55 -16.78 -47.97
C PRO A 23 -70.90 -15.67 -48.81
N TYR A 24 -69.57 -15.67 -48.82
CA TYR A 24 -68.69 -14.81 -49.64
C TYR A 24 -68.77 -15.17 -51.15
N PRO A 25 -67.96 -14.54 -52.02
CA PRO A 25 -68.24 -13.39 -52.87
C PRO A 25 -68.95 -13.75 -54.22
N GLU A 26 -69.89 -14.69 -54.27
CA GLU A 26 -70.61 -14.99 -55.52
C GLU A 26 -71.65 -13.93 -55.93
N ALA A 27 -72.09 -13.08 -54.99
CA ALA A 27 -73.03 -11.98 -55.27
C ALA A 27 -72.44 -10.82 -56.11
N VAL A 28 -71.11 -10.79 -56.29
CA VAL A 28 -70.46 -9.80 -57.18
C VAL A 28 -70.41 -10.32 -58.63
N ASN A 29 -70.46 -11.64 -58.83
CA ASN A 29 -70.42 -12.27 -60.17
C ASN A 29 -71.81 -12.71 -60.68
N SER A 30 -72.89 -12.53 -59.91
CA SER A 30 -74.24 -12.69 -60.44
C SER A 30 -74.51 -11.59 -61.47
N ARG A 31 -74.53 -11.95 -62.75
CA ARG A 31 -74.85 -11.07 -63.88
C ARG A 31 -76.19 -10.39 -63.58
N SER A 32 -76.18 -9.07 -63.34
CA SER A 32 -77.43 -8.37 -63.08
C SER A 32 -78.29 -8.46 -64.34
N PRO A 33 -79.59 -8.79 -64.23
CA PRO A 33 -80.44 -8.93 -65.41
C PRO A 33 -80.64 -7.59 -66.14
N ASP A 34 -80.38 -6.47 -65.47
CA ASP A 34 -80.46 -5.11 -66.01
C ASP A 34 -79.07 -4.43 -66.05
N LEU A 35 -78.74 -3.85 -67.20
CA LEU A 35 -77.50 -3.11 -67.46
C LEU A 35 -77.36 -1.91 -66.52
N ASN A 36 -78.47 -1.23 -66.22
CA ASN A 36 -78.46 -0.05 -65.32
C ASN A 36 -78.07 -0.45 -63.89
N MET A 37 -78.51 -1.62 -63.43
CA MET A 37 -78.17 -2.12 -62.11
C MET A 37 -76.69 -2.51 -61.98
N ALA A 38 -76.06 -3.05 -63.03
CA ALA A 38 -74.61 -3.30 -63.05
C ALA A 38 -73.81 -2.01 -62.95
N VAL A 39 -74.19 -0.98 -63.72
CA VAL A 39 -73.53 0.33 -63.71
C VAL A 39 -73.64 0.98 -62.33
N ALA A 40 -74.83 0.95 -61.71
CA ALA A 40 -75.03 1.47 -60.36
C ALA A 40 -74.17 0.74 -59.31
N LYS A 41 -74.09 -0.60 -59.37
CA LYS A 41 -73.22 -1.39 -58.49
C LYS A 41 -71.73 -1.05 -58.67
N CYS A 42 -71.28 -0.90 -59.90
CA CYS A 42 -69.90 -0.48 -60.21
C CYS A 42 -69.61 0.91 -59.67
N GLN A 43 -70.51 1.88 -59.85
CA GLN A 43 -70.36 3.23 -59.33
C GLN A 43 -70.28 3.25 -57.79
N VAL A 44 -71.15 2.50 -57.10
CA VAL A 44 -71.11 2.40 -55.63
C VAL A 44 -69.79 1.79 -55.16
N THR A 45 -69.30 0.76 -55.86
CA THR A 45 -68.04 0.10 -55.52
C THR A 45 -66.84 1.02 -55.76
N LEU A 46 -66.81 1.75 -56.87
CA LEU A 46 -65.79 2.75 -57.18
C LEU A 46 -65.79 3.90 -56.18
N ASN A 47 -66.98 4.40 -55.79
CA ASN A 47 -67.10 5.45 -54.78
C ASN A 47 -66.59 4.98 -53.41
N ARG A 48 -66.92 3.75 -53.01
CA ARG A 48 -66.39 3.14 -51.77
C ARG A 48 -64.88 2.98 -51.82
N PHE A 49 -64.34 2.50 -52.93
CA PHE A 49 -62.91 2.35 -53.13
C PHE A 49 -62.20 3.71 -53.07
N SER A 50 -62.75 4.73 -53.74
CA SER A 50 -62.23 6.09 -53.71
C SER A 50 -62.22 6.67 -52.29
N GLN A 51 -63.28 6.46 -51.50
CA GLN A 51 -63.32 6.89 -50.10
C GLN A 51 -62.28 6.17 -49.23
N CYS A 52 -62.04 4.88 -49.45
CA CYS A 52 -60.99 4.15 -48.73
C CYS A 52 -59.60 4.71 -49.07
N LEU A 53 -59.31 4.93 -50.36
CA LEU A 53 -58.04 5.51 -50.79
C LEU A 53 -57.81 6.91 -50.20
N GLN A 54 -58.84 7.76 -50.17
CA GLN A 54 -58.72 9.09 -49.56
C GLN A 54 -58.41 9.03 -48.06
N LYS A 55 -59.02 8.08 -47.33
CA LYS A 55 -58.74 7.87 -45.91
C LYS A 55 -57.33 7.36 -45.67
N GLU A 56 -56.87 6.41 -46.48
CA GLU A 56 -55.50 5.89 -46.40
C GLU A 56 -54.47 6.98 -46.71
N ASP A 57 -54.70 7.80 -47.74
CA ASP A 57 -53.81 8.89 -48.12
C ASP A 57 -53.67 9.94 -46.99
N LEU A 58 -54.79 10.32 -46.36
CA LEU A 58 -54.79 11.17 -45.17
C LEU A 58 -53.97 10.55 -44.02
N MET A 59 -54.16 9.26 -43.76
CA MET A 59 -53.42 8.56 -42.71
C MET A 59 -51.91 8.50 -43.00
N ILE A 60 -51.53 8.24 -44.26
CA ILE A 60 -50.13 8.26 -44.69
C ILE A 60 -49.53 9.65 -44.49
N GLN A 61 -50.24 10.71 -44.86
CA GLN A 61 -49.78 12.08 -44.68
C GLN A 61 -49.57 12.43 -43.20
N GLU A 62 -50.47 12.00 -42.31
CA GLU A 62 -50.31 12.18 -40.86
C GLU A 62 -49.10 11.42 -40.30
N LEU A 63 -48.90 10.16 -40.75
CA LEU A 63 -47.74 9.36 -40.34
C LEU A 63 -46.43 9.99 -40.81
N GLN A 64 -46.38 10.53 -42.03
CA GLN A 64 -45.22 11.25 -42.54
C GLN A 64 -44.92 12.51 -41.72
N LYS A 65 -45.94 13.29 -41.34
CA LYS A 65 -45.78 14.47 -40.46
C LYS A 65 -45.22 14.06 -39.09
N LYS A 66 -45.74 12.98 -38.50
CA LYS A 66 -45.25 12.44 -37.21
C LYS A 66 -43.81 11.95 -37.32
N ALA A 67 -43.45 11.24 -38.39
CA ALA A 67 -42.09 10.77 -38.62
C ALA A 67 -41.08 11.92 -38.74
N LEU A 68 -41.46 13.01 -39.42
CA LEU A 68 -40.62 14.21 -39.52
C LEU A 68 -40.41 14.86 -38.15
N LEU A 69 -41.48 14.99 -37.35
CA LEU A 69 -41.42 15.55 -36.00
C LEU A 69 -40.49 14.73 -35.10
N PHE A 70 -40.65 13.41 -35.08
CA PHE A 70 -39.77 12.52 -34.30
C PHE A 70 -38.32 12.60 -34.77
N THR A 71 -38.08 12.67 -36.08
CA THR A 71 -36.71 12.84 -36.61
C THR A 71 -36.06 14.13 -36.11
N LYS A 72 -36.83 15.23 -36.01
CA LYS A 72 -36.37 16.49 -35.42
C LYS A 72 -36.06 16.34 -33.94
N GLN A 73 -36.97 15.76 -33.15
CA GLN A 73 -36.76 15.53 -31.71
C GLN A 73 -35.53 14.66 -31.43
N ILE A 74 -35.32 13.58 -32.18
CA ILE A 74 -34.14 12.73 -32.04
C ILE A 74 -32.87 13.52 -32.36
N ARG A 75 -32.89 14.40 -33.37
CA ARG A 75 -31.75 15.28 -33.68
C ARG A 75 -31.44 16.23 -32.54
N ASP A 76 -32.46 16.88 -31.98
CA ASP A 76 -32.30 17.83 -30.87
C ASP A 76 -31.76 17.12 -29.61
N LEU A 77 -32.29 15.94 -29.29
CA LEU A 77 -31.78 15.10 -28.19
C LEU A 77 -30.34 14.67 -28.40
N ARG A 78 -29.95 14.27 -29.62
CA ARG A 78 -28.55 13.95 -29.92
C ARG A 78 -27.63 15.14 -29.71
N TYR A 79 -28.05 16.34 -30.10
CA TYR A 79 -27.27 17.54 -29.86
C TYR A 79 -27.12 17.85 -28.36
N GLY A 80 -28.21 17.71 -27.60
CA GLY A 80 -28.18 17.84 -26.14
C GLY A 80 -27.23 16.85 -25.47
N ASN A 81 -27.27 15.58 -25.88
CA ASN A 81 -26.36 14.55 -25.38
C ASN A 81 -24.90 14.88 -25.72
N MET A 82 -24.60 15.34 -26.93
CA MET A 82 -23.24 15.75 -27.30
C MET A 82 -22.72 16.91 -26.44
N ASP A 83 -23.56 17.87 -26.04
CA ASP A 83 -23.16 18.93 -25.12
C ASP A 83 -22.87 18.39 -23.71
N LEU A 84 -23.73 17.50 -23.21
CA LEU A 84 -23.54 16.83 -21.93
C LEU A 84 -22.27 15.99 -21.91
N ASP A 85 -22.00 15.22 -22.96
CA ASP A 85 -20.78 14.41 -23.09
C ASP A 85 -19.53 15.30 -23.11
N LYS A 86 -19.57 16.43 -23.81
CA LYS A 86 -18.47 17.42 -23.77
C LYS A 86 -18.25 17.99 -22.37
N ARG A 87 -19.32 18.24 -21.61
CA ARG A 87 -19.22 18.71 -20.21
C ARG A 87 -18.64 17.62 -19.30
N LEU A 88 -19.06 16.38 -19.47
CA LEU A 88 -18.52 15.23 -18.74
C LEU A 88 -17.04 15.04 -19.02
N GLN A 89 -16.62 15.13 -20.29
CA GLN A 89 -15.22 15.04 -20.67
C GLN A 89 -14.39 16.15 -20.01
N LYS A 90 -14.86 17.41 -20.06
CA LYS A 90 -14.19 18.53 -19.38
C LYS A 90 -14.10 18.34 -17.87
N MET A 91 -15.12 17.78 -17.23
CA MET A 91 -15.07 17.48 -15.80
C MET A 91 -14.08 16.34 -15.51
N LYS A 92 -14.05 15.30 -16.34
CA LYS A 92 -13.10 14.20 -16.21
C LYS A 92 -11.65 14.70 -16.31
N GLU A 93 -11.34 15.50 -17.33
CA GLU A 93 -10.02 16.11 -17.51
C GLU A 93 -9.61 16.98 -16.30
N LYS A 94 -10.55 17.72 -15.71
CA LYS A 94 -10.31 18.49 -14.47
C LYS A 94 -10.07 17.60 -13.26
N VAL A 95 -10.84 16.52 -13.10
CA VAL A 95 -10.68 15.59 -11.98
C VAL A 95 -9.34 14.88 -12.06
N ASP A 96 -8.94 14.39 -13.24
CA ASP A 96 -7.67 13.70 -13.45
C ASP A 96 -6.47 14.62 -13.07
N SER A 97 -6.55 15.93 -13.37
CA SER A 97 -5.53 16.91 -12.98
C SER A 97 -5.45 17.19 -11.47
N GLY A 98 -6.55 17.00 -10.74
CA GLY A 98 -6.58 17.13 -9.27
C GLY A 98 -6.24 15.83 -8.55
N GLN A 99 -6.47 14.68 -9.21
CA GLN A 99 -6.36 13.37 -8.60
C GLN A 99 -4.90 13.03 -8.27
N SER A 100 -3.93 13.38 -9.13
CA SER A 100 -2.50 13.21 -8.87
C SER A 100 -2.06 13.92 -7.57
N ASN A 101 -2.49 15.16 -7.37
CA ASN A 101 -2.20 15.91 -6.14
C ASN A 101 -2.84 15.26 -4.91
N THR A 102 -4.04 14.68 -5.04
CA THR A 102 -4.69 13.98 -3.92
C THR A 102 -4.05 12.62 -3.63
N THR A 103 -3.65 11.85 -4.64
CA THR A 103 -2.99 10.56 -4.45
C THR A 103 -1.61 10.73 -3.84
N GLU A 104 -0.83 11.72 -4.30
CA GLU A 104 0.46 12.07 -3.69
C GLU A 104 0.32 12.52 -2.24
N ARG A 105 -0.73 13.28 -1.90
CA ARG A 105 -1.02 13.66 -0.51
C ARG A 105 -1.38 12.46 0.35
N ILE A 106 -2.17 11.53 -0.17
CA ILE A 106 -2.54 10.30 0.54
C ILE A 106 -1.30 9.44 0.78
N GLU A 107 -0.43 9.29 -0.22
CA GLU A 107 0.84 8.56 -0.08
C GLU A 107 1.76 9.21 0.96
N LYS A 108 1.88 10.54 0.98
CA LYS A 108 2.64 11.27 2.01
C LYS A 108 2.08 11.03 3.41
N VAL A 109 0.75 11.06 3.57
CA VAL A 109 0.11 10.77 4.88
C VAL A 109 0.38 9.33 5.31
N ARG A 110 0.29 8.36 4.39
CA ARG A 110 0.60 6.96 4.68
C ARG A 110 2.06 6.76 5.07
N TYR A 111 2.98 7.43 4.38
CA TYR A 111 4.40 7.39 4.72
C TYR A 111 4.66 7.97 6.11
N LEU A 112 4.13 9.16 6.41
CA LEU A 112 4.26 9.78 7.74
C LEU A 112 3.66 8.90 8.84
N TRP A 113 2.50 8.29 8.60
CA TRP A 113 1.87 7.37 9.55
C TRP A 113 2.74 6.14 9.80
N ALA A 114 3.35 5.57 8.74
CA ALA A 114 4.27 4.45 8.88
C ALA A 114 5.50 4.83 9.72
N THR A 115 6.09 6.01 9.49
CA THR A 115 7.22 6.53 10.29
C THR A 115 6.83 6.72 11.75
N VAL A 116 5.65 7.26 12.04
CA VAL A 116 5.15 7.41 13.42
C VAL A 116 4.94 6.04 14.07
N MET A 117 4.36 5.07 13.35
CA MET A 117 4.19 3.72 13.88
C MET A 117 5.54 3.04 14.15
N GLU A 118 6.52 3.20 13.26
CA GLU A 118 7.87 2.66 13.43
C GLU A 118 8.55 3.25 14.67
N THR A 119 8.50 4.57 14.86
CA THR A 119 9.05 5.21 16.06
C THR A 119 8.33 4.78 17.33
N LEU A 120 7.00 4.62 17.29
CA LEU A 120 6.24 4.08 18.43
C LEU A 120 6.64 2.64 18.77
N THR A 121 6.87 1.78 17.76
CA THR A 121 7.34 0.42 17.99
C THR A 121 8.77 0.37 18.51
N PHE A 122 9.65 1.24 18.03
CA PHE A 122 11.02 1.37 18.53
C PHE A 122 11.03 1.79 20.01
N LEU A 123 10.21 2.77 20.37
CA LEU A 123 10.08 3.29 21.74
C LEU A 123 9.25 2.39 22.67
N GLN A 124 8.73 1.26 22.19
CA GLN A 124 7.84 0.41 22.98
C GLN A 124 8.52 -0.14 24.24
N LYS A 125 9.80 -0.52 24.16
CA LYS A 125 10.57 -1.00 25.31
C LYS A 125 10.78 0.09 26.37
N GLU A 126 11.08 1.31 25.93
CA GLU A 126 11.23 2.46 26.84
C GLU A 126 9.90 2.84 27.48
N ARG A 127 8.81 2.78 26.69
CA ARG A 127 7.46 2.98 27.19
C ARG A 127 7.08 1.94 28.23
N GLU A 128 7.41 0.67 28.04
CA GLU A 128 7.17 -0.40 29.02
C GLU A 128 7.94 -0.17 30.33
N VAL A 129 9.17 0.35 30.26
CA VAL A 129 9.96 0.73 31.44
C VAL A 129 9.31 1.90 32.18
N VAL A 130 8.95 2.97 31.46
CA VAL A 130 8.25 4.12 32.05
C VAL A 130 6.91 3.71 32.63
N ASP A 131 6.15 2.87 31.93
CA ASP A 131 4.86 2.36 32.39
C ASP A 131 5.01 1.46 33.63
N SER A 132 6.11 0.71 33.75
CA SER A 132 6.42 -0.08 34.96
C SER A 132 6.73 0.79 36.18
N VAL A 133 7.44 1.91 35.97
CA VAL A 133 7.71 2.92 37.01
C VAL A 133 6.43 3.66 37.40
N VAL A 134 5.62 4.08 36.42
CA VAL A 134 4.33 4.77 36.65
C VAL A 134 3.32 3.85 37.35
N LYS A 135 3.33 2.55 37.06
CA LYS A 135 2.52 1.54 37.75
C LYS A 135 3.01 1.17 39.15
N GLY A 136 4.11 1.77 39.62
CA GLY A 136 4.58 1.59 40.99
C GLY A 136 5.29 0.26 41.27
N HIS A 137 5.85 -0.43 40.27
CA HIS A 137 6.63 -1.66 40.48
C HIS A 137 8.05 -1.40 41.03
N VAL A 138 8.33 -0.18 41.50
CA VAL A 138 9.64 0.22 42.01
C VAL A 138 10.02 -0.58 43.27
N ASP A 139 9.02 -1.04 44.03
CA ASP A 139 9.21 -1.77 45.29
C ASP A 139 9.21 -3.32 45.14
N LEU A 140 8.98 -3.87 43.93
CA LEU A 140 8.89 -5.33 43.72
C LEU A 140 10.23 -6.02 43.44
N TYR A 141 11.27 -5.27 43.08
CA TYR A 141 12.60 -5.83 42.79
C TYR A 141 13.50 -5.70 44.01
N THR A 142 13.28 -6.56 45.02
CA THR A 142 14.30 -6.80 46.04
C THR A 142 15.49 -7.50 45.40
N LEU A 143 16.65 -6.81 45.35
CA LEU A 143 17.95 -7.38 45.00
C LEU A 143 18.37 -8.38 46.09
N ASP A 144 17.80 -9.58 46.07
CA ASP A 144 18.20 -10.68 46.95
C ASP A 144 19.39 -11.41 46.32
N GLY A 145 20.58 -11.15 46.85
CA GLY A 145 21.84 -11.75 46.39
C GLY A 145 22.04 -13.21 46.83
N THR A 146 21.01 -13.90 47.31
CA THR A 146 21.10 -15.29 47.83
C THR A 146 21.60 -16.31 46.81
N SER A 147 21.42 -16.05 45.51
CA SER A 147 21.86 -16.96 44.44
C SER A 147 23.28 -16.69 43.94
N VAL A 148 23.95 -15.61 44.40
CA VAL A 148 25.25 -15.18 43.88
C VAL A 148 26.33 -15.38 44.94
N SER A 149 27.16 -16.42 44.76
CA SER A 149 28.35 -16.61 45.58
C SER A 149 29.48 -15.68 45.12
N VAL A 150 29.82 -14.68 45.94
CA VAL A 150 30.93 -13.76 45.65
C VAL A 150 32.25 -14.32 46.21
N SER A 151 33.22 -14.60 45.34
CA SER A 151 34.58 -14.99 45.72
C SER A 151 35.51 -13.78 45.71
N ILE A 152 36.10 -13.45 46.86
CA ILE A 152 37.01 -12.31 47.00
C ILE A 152 38.46 -12.78 46.75
N PRO A 153 39.20 -12.16 45.81
CA PRO A 153 40.60 -12.50 45.59
C PRO A 153 41.46 -12.28 46.84
N GLN A 154 42.30 -13.26 47.19
CA GLN A 154 43.18 -13.20 48.37
C GLN A 154 44.03 -11.92 48.49
N PRO A 155 44.61 -11.36 47.41
CA PRO A 155 45.41 -10.14 47.52
C PRO A 155 44.61 -8.92 47.97
N LEU A 156 43.33 -8.86 47.61
CA LEU A 156 42.42 -7.79 48.02
C LEU A 156 42.09 -7.95 49.51
N LEU A 157 41.78 -9.17 49.93
CA LEU A 157 41.48 -9.51 51.32
C LEU A 157 42.64 -9.14 52.25
N GLN A 158 43.87 -9.54 51.92
CA GLN A 158 45.06 -9.22 52.71
C GLN A 158 45.35 -7.72 52.82
N LYS A 159 45.03 -6.93 51.77
CA LYS A 159 45.23 -5.47 51.81
C LYS A 159 44.15 -4.78 52.62
N VAL A 160 42.90 -5.22 52.52
CA VAL A 160 41.77 -4.70 53.30
C VAL A 160 41.96 -5.01 54.79
N GLU A 161 42.38 -6.24 55.14
CA GLU A 161 42.70 -6.64 56.53
C GLU A 161 43.83 -5.78 57.14
N LYS A 162 44.84 -5.43 56.34
CA LYS A 162 45.92 -4.54 56.78
C LYS A 162 45.49 -3.08 56.95
N GLU A 163 44.46 -2.64 56.21
CA GLU A 163 43.97 -1.26 56.21
C GLU A 163 42.60 -1.09 56.91
N MET A 164 42.18 -2.05 57.74
CA MET A 164 40.86 -2.02 58.41
C MET A 164 40.62 -0.71 59.21
N TYR A 165 41.67 -0.10 59.76
CA TYR A 165 41.57 1.17 60.48
C TYR A 165 41.24 2.37 59.58
N LYS A 166 41.54 2.30 58.29
CA LYS A 166 41.25 3.37 57.32
C LYS A 166 39.85 3.23 56.71
N PHE A 167 39.32 2.01 56.68
CA PHE A 167 38.04 1.71 56.05
C PHE A 167 37.33 0.60 56.82
N PRO A 168 36.25 0.91 57.56
CA PRO A 168 35.39 -0.11 58.15
C PRO A 168 34.58 -0.78 57.04
N VAL A 169 35.16 -1.76 56.36
CA VAL A 169 34.41 -2.66 55.48
C VAL A 169 33.70 -3.67 56.39
N GLY A 170 32.37 -3.61 56.40
CA GLY A 170 31.53 -4.55 57.14
C GLY A 170 31.59 -5.97 56.55
N ASN A 171 30.87 -6.90 57.16
CA ASN A 171 30.78 -8.27 56.63
C ASN A 171 30.06 -8.28 55.28
N VAL A 172 30.60 -9.04 54.33
CA VAL A 172 30.02 -9.19 52.98
C VAL A 172 28.67 -9.91 53.01
N TYR A 173 28.45 -10.73 54.04
CA TYR A 173 27.17 -11.35 54.35
C TYR A 173 26.68 -10.88 55.71
N GLU A 174 25.47 -10.34 55.75
CA GLU A 174 24.74 -10.02 56.97
C GLU A 174 23.44 -10.82 56.96
N GLU A 175 23.18 -11.60 58.02
CA GLU A 175 21.99 -12.45 58.16
C GLU A 175 21.76 -13.45 57.01
N GLY A 176 22.84 -13.94 56.39
CA GLY A 176 22.76 -14.85 55.24
C GLY A 176 22.39 -14.17 53.92
N LYS A 177 22.20 -12.84 53.92
CA LYS A 177 22.00 -12.02 52.73
C LYS A 177 23.26 -11.27 52.36
N LEU A 178 23.42 -11.04 51.07
CA LEU A 178 24.55 -10.32 50.53
C LEU A 178 24.39 -8.82 50.82
N ASN A 179 25.34 -8.22 51.55
CA ASN A 179 25.31 -6.79 51.80
C ASN A 179 25.91 -6.03 50.60
N MET A 180 25.03 -5.58 49.70
CA MET A 180 25.41 -4.87 48.47
C MET A 180 26.22 -3.60 48.72
N LEU A 181 25.98 -2.89 49.83
CA LEU A 181 26.73 -1.68 50.19
C LEU A 181 28.21 -2.02 50.44
N THR A 182 28.47 -3.08 51.20
CA THR A 182 29.85 -3.52 51.48
C THR A 182 30.56 -4.02 50.23
N ILE A 183 29.84 -4.64 49.29
CA ILE A 183 30.39 -5.06 48.00
C ILE A 183 30.79 -3.88 47.13
N ILE A 184 29.94 -2.85 47.07
CA ILE A 184 30.26 -1.64 46.32
C ILE A 184 31.52 -0.99 46.91
N GLN A 185 31.60 -0.87 48.24
CA GLN A 185 32.79 -0.35 48.92
C GLN A 185 34.05 -1.17 48.62
N LEU A 186 33.94 -2.51 48.63
CA LEU A 186 35.03 -3.41 48.31
C LEU A 186 35.50 -3.28 46.84
N LEU A 187 34.55 -3.17 45.91
CA LEU A 187 34.83 -2.96 44.48
C LEU A 187 35.50 -1.62 44.21
N THR A 188 35.04 -0.56 44.87
CA THR A 188 35.70 0.75 44.81
C THR A 188 37.15 0.64 45.28
N LYS A 189 37.44 -0.13 46.33
CA LYS A 189 38.80 -0.30 46.80
C LYS A 189 39.67 -1.12 45.85
N ALA A 190 39.11 -2.18 45.26
CA ALA A 190 39.79 -2.95 44.23
C ALA A 190 40.18 -2.05 43.05
N LEU A 191 39.30 -1.15 42.62
CA LEU A 191 39.58 -0.18 41.57
C LEU A 191 40.68 0.81 41.95
N GLU A 192 40.66 1.36 43.17
CA GLU A 192 41.74 2.23 43.65
C GLU A 192 43.10 1.51 43.64
N LEU A 193 43.14 0.26 44.06
CA LEU A 193 44.36 -0.55 44.06
C LEU A 193 44.88 -0.78 42.63
N LEU A 194 44.00 -1.12 41.70
CA LEU A 194 44.35 -1.28 40.28
C LEU A 194 44.86 0.03 39.67
N LEU A 195 44.23 1.16 39.98
CA LEU A 195 44.67 2.48 39.53
C LEU A 195 46.04 2.84 40.10
N HIS A 196 46.30 2.52 41.37
CA HIS A 196 47.58 2.76 42.01
C HIS A 196 48.69 1.88 41.41
N GLU A 197 48.41 0.58 41.19
CA GLU A 197 49.33 -0.34 40.54
C GLU A 197 49.64 0.09 39.10
N ARG A 198 48.63 0.48 38.31
CA ARG A 198 48.82 1.02 36.97
C ARG A 198 49.72 2.26 36.96
N ARG A 199 49.49 3.21 37.87
CA ARG A 199 50.34 4.42 38.00
C ARG A 199 51.78 4.10 38.39
N GLN A 200 52.03 3.02 39.13
CA GLN A 200 53.37 2.58 39.48
C GLN A 200 54.08 1.87 38.32
N VAL A 201 53.34 1.10 37.53
CA VAL A 201 53.85 0.43 36.33
C VAL A 201 54.21 1.46 35.25
N ASP A 202 53.38 2.47 35.00
CA ASP A 202 53.68 3.53 34.02
C ASP A 202 54.94 4.33 34.38
N LYS A 203 55.22 4.54 35.69
CA LYS A 203 56.43 5.24 36.14
C LYS A 203 57.71 4.39 36.01
N LYS A 204 57.59 3.06 36.00
CA LYS A 204 58.70 2.13 35.80
C LYS A 204 58.79 1.61 34.35
N GLY A 205 57.80 1.93 33.52
CA GLY A 205 57.68 1.51 32.14
C GLY A 205 58.66 2.26 31.24
N PHE A 206 59.69 1.52 30.79
CA PHE A 206 60.42 1.75 29.54
C PHE A 206 60.91 3.18 29.28
N LYS A 207 61.98 3.58 29.97
CA LYS A 207 63.02 4.42 29.33
C LYS A 207 63.72 3.57 28.26
N ILE A 208 63.05 3.29 27.15
CA ILE A 208 63.74 2.86 25.93
C ILE A 208 64.39 4.13 25.42
N ASP A 209 65.71 4.18 25.46
CA ASP A 209 66.44 5.32 24.92
C ASP A 209 66.27 5.30 23.40
N LEU A 210 65.36 6.15 22.91
CA LEU A 210 64.98 6.21 21.50
C LEU A 210 66.22 6.51 20.62
N GLN A 211 67.21 7.21 21.18
CA GLN A 211 68.46 7.53 20.50
C GLN A 211 69.33 6.28 20.25
N ASP A 212 69.40 5.35 21.21
CA ASP A 212 70.13 4.10 21.02
C ASP A 212 69.47 3.22 19.95
N LEU A 213 68.13 3.16 19.93
CA LEU A 213 67.39 2.39 18.92
C LEU A 213 67.57 2.99 17.53
N GLU A 214 67.53 4.32 17.40
CA GLU A 214 67.75 5.01 16.14
C GLU A 214 69.19 4.84 15.65
N GLY A 215 70.18 4.96 16.55
CA GLY A 215 71.59 4.72 16.24
C GLY A 215 71.84 3.31 15.71
N ASN A 216 71.25 2.30 16.36
CA ASN A 216 71.41 0.91 15.95
C ASN A 216 70.77 0.64 14.57
N ASN A 217 69.63 1.25 14.29
CA ASN A 217 68.95 1.11 13.00
C ASN A 217 69.75 1.76 11.86
N ARG A 218 70.32 2.96 12.10
CA ARG A 218 71.21 3.64 11.13
C ARG A 218 72.42 2.77 10.80
N PHE A 219 73.10 2.24 11.82
CA PHE A 219 74.27 1.37 11.63
C PHE A 219 73.94 0.10 10.83
N GLN A 220 72.81 -0.56 11.14
CA GLN A 220 72.37 -1.73 10.39
C GLN A 220 72.06 -1.40 8.92
N ASN A 221 71.47 -0.23 8.65
CA ASN A 221 71.14 0.19 7.29
C ASN A 221 72.39 0.50 6.46
N GLU A 222 73.40 1.15 7.06
CA GLU A 222 74.70 1.37 6.42
C GLU A 222 75.40 0.05 6.09
N THR A 223 75.38 -0.90 7.02
CA THR A 223 75.93 -2.24 6.82
C THR A 223 75.24 -2.96 5.66
N LEU A 224 73.90 -2.88 5.58
CA LEU A 224 73.12 -3.45 4.48
C LEU A 224 73.44 -2.81 3.13
N LEU A 225 73.62 -1.48 3.08
CA LEU A 225 74.01 -0.79 1.85
C LEU A 225 75.42 -1.22 1.40
N GLY A 226 76.36 -1.35 2.35
CA GLY A 226 77.69 -1.89 2.09
C GLY A 226 77.63 -3.29 1.48
N LEU A 227 76.87 -4.20 2.09
CA LEU A 227 76.69 -5.57 1.57
C LEU A 227 76.03 -5.60 0.19
N LYS A 228 75.05 -4.73 -0.08
CA LYS A 228 74.44 -4.60 -1.41
C LYS A 228 75.45 -4.14 -2.47
N SER A 229 76.31 -3.19 -2.12
CA SER A 229 77.36 -2.71 -3.02
C SER A 229 78.39 -3.80 -3.34
N LEU A 230 78.74 -4.61 -2.33
CA LEU A 230 79.69 -5.72 -2.48
C LEU A 230 79.10 -6.84 -3.35
N ARG A 231 77.80 -7.12 -3.18
CA ARG A 231 77.05 -8.04 -4.04
C ARG A 231 77.00 -7.58 -5.49
N GLN A 232 76.88 -6.28 -5.75
CA GLN A 232 76.90 -5.75 -7.11
C GLN A 232 78.28 -5.88 -7.76
N LYS A 233 79.36 -5.63 -7.01
CA LYS A 233 80.74 -5.81 -7.50
C LYS A 233 81.03 -7.26 -7.87
N LEU A 234 80.65 -8.21 -7.01
CA LEU A 234 80.78 -9.65 -7.29
C LEU A 234 79.98 -10.11 -8.52
N LYS A 235 78.96 -9.36 -8.94
CA LYS A 235 78.14 -9.69 -10.11
C LYS A 235 78.70 -9.14 -11.43
N CYS A 236 79.74 -8.30 -11.38
CA CYS A 236 80.39 -7.72 -12.55
C CYS A 236 81.74 -8.37 -12.89
N ASP A 237 82.24 -9.27 -12.03
CA ASP A 237 83.53 -9.97 -12.21
C ASP A 237 83.36 -11.43 -12.74
N ASP A 238 82.17 -11.80 -13.22
CA ASP A 238 81.88 -13.00 -14.04
C ASP A 238 81.45 -12.57 -15.46
#